data_AF-A0A2M6W2V4-F1
#
_entry.id   AF-A0A2M6W2V4-F1
#
_cell.length_a   1.000
_cell.length_b   1.000
_cell.length_c   1.000
_cell.angle_alpha   90.00
_cell.angle_beta   90.00
_cell.angle_gamma   90.00
#
_symmetry.space_group_name_H-M   'P 1'
#
loop_
_entity.id
_entity.type
_entity.pdbx_description
1 polymer ?
#
loop_
_entity_poly.entity_id
_entity_poly.type
_entity_poly.pdbx_seq_one_letter_code
_entity_poly.pdbx_strand_id
1 'polypeptide(L)'
;MALGDLIHAKPYETIVARVRRHYITFVPTIVFFILLTLVPFGLWFLIRNIFPHLLTGAISLPILIMVASIYYLSLMLFFYTAFIEFYLDIHIITNDRLVDVEQITLFARRISEVDLYQIQDASSVIKGFFATLFKYGNLEIQTAGTVPKFIMENVPHPHELRQRLLDLAAEDKRHHRNGK
;
A
#
# COMPACT_ATOMS: atom_id res chain seq x y z
N MET A 1 10.74 5.86 13.73
CA MET A 1 11.33 4.57 13.35
C MET A 1 12.38 4.86 12.28
N ALA A 2 13.65 4.65 12.58
CA ALA A 2 14.73 4.97 11.66
C ALA A 2 14.80 3.90 10.56
N LEU A 3 14.86 4.32 9.29
CA LEU A 3 14.97 3.41 8.14
C LEU A 3 16.21 2.49 8.20
N GLY A 4 17.23 2.88 8.97
CA GLY A 4 18.47 2.11 9.14
C GLY A 4 18.29 0.75 9.83
N ASP A 5 17.17 0.52 10.54
CA ASP A 5 16.88 -0.78 11.15
C ASP A 5 16.06 -1.71 10.25
N LEU A 6 15.53 -1.21 9.12
CA LEU A 6 14.72 -2.00 8.20
C LEU A 6 15.55 -2.66 7.10
N ILE A 7 16.71 -2.08 6.79
CA ILE A 7 17.62 -2.57 5.76
C ILE A 7 19.02 -2.50 6.35
N HIS A 8 19.76 -3.61 6.35
CA HIS A 8 21.20 -3.60 6.57
C HIS A 8 21.88 -2.94 5.36
N ALA A 9 21.79 -1.61 5.29
CA ALA A 9 22.39 -0.82 4.24
C ALA A 9 23.91 -1.02 4.30
N LYS A 10 24.51 -1.38 3.16
CA LYS A 10 25.97 -1.51 3.10
C LYS A 10 26.60 -0.12 3.34
N PRO A 11 27.83 -0.03 3.87
CA PRO A 11 28.45 1.26 4.18
C PRO A 11 28.58 2.23 2.99
N TYR A 12 28.56 1.70 1.76
CA TYR A 12 28.66 2.44 0.50
C TYR A 12 27.32 2.64 -0.23
N GLU A 13 26.22 2.16 0.36
CA GLU A 13 24.89 2.21 -0.24
C GLU A 13 24.21 3.54 0.10
N THR A 14 23.69 4.23 -0.92
CA THR A 14 22.99 5.52 -0.78
C THR A 14 21.55 5.39 -1.27
N ILE A 15 20.60 5.93 -0.50
CA ILE A 15 19.18 5.89 -0.86
C ILE A 15 18.91 7.00 -1.88
N VAL A 16 18.58 6.62 -3.12
CA VAL A 16 18.34 7.55 -4.23
C VAL A 16 16.89 8.05 -4.24
N ALA A 17 15.94 7.15 -4.00
CA ALA A 17 14.53 7.49 -3.97
C ALA A 17 13.73 6.60 -3.02
N ARG A 18 12.68 7.17 -2.45
CA ARG A 18 11.67 6.46 -1.66
C ARG A 18 10.33 6.68 -2.34
N VAL A 19 9.69 5.59 -2.76
CA VAL A 19 8.42 5.62 -3.47
C VAL A 19 7.38 4.92 -2.61
N ARG A 20 6.22 5.56 -2.49
CA ARG A 20 5.06 5.02 -1.79
C ARG A 20 3.88 4.99 -2.73
N ARG A 21 2.89 4.16 -2.39
CA ARG A 21 1.59 4.11 -3.08
C ARG A 21 0.94 5.50 -3.04
N HIS A 22 0.29 5.87 -4.14
CA HIS A 22 -0.35 7.17 -4.29
C HIS A 22 -1.58 7.29 -3.37
N TYR A 23 -1.68 8.35 -2.55
CA TYR A 23 -2.75 8.52 -1.55
C TYR A 23 -4.18 8.37 -2.11
N ILE A 24 -4.40 8.79 -3.36
CA ILE A 24 -5.70 8.69 -4.02
C ILE A 24 -6.17 7.24 -4.17
N THR A 25 -5.27 6.26 -4.24
CA THR A 25 -5.69 4.85 -4.35
C THR A 25 -6.30 4.31 -3.07
N PHE A 26 -6.12 5.02 -1.94
CA PHE A 26 -6.77 4.70 -0.68
C PHE A 26 -8.16 5.35 -0.54
N VAL A 27 -8.53 6.29 -1.40
CA VAL A 27 -9.83 6.99 -1.36
C VAL A 27 -11.03 6.04 -1.52
N PRO A 28 -11.05 5.08 -2.46
CA PRO A 28 -12.15 4.11 -2.56
C PRO A 28 -12.36 3.32 -1.27
N THR A 29 -11.27 2.93 -0.61
CA THR A 29 -11.29 2.25 0.69
C THR A 29 -11.94 3.15 1.75
N ILE A 30 -11.52 4.42 1.85
CA ILE A 30 -12.12 5.39 2.77
C ILE A 30 -13.63 5.53 2.51
N VAL A 31 -14.04 5.70 1.25
CA VAL A 31 -15.47 5.84 0.89
C VAL A 31 -16.27 4.61 1.28
N PHE A 32 -15.73 3.41 1.06
CA PHE A 32 -16.35 2.16 1.46
C PHE A 32 -16.55 2.07 2.99
N PHE A 33 -15.54 2.44 3.78
CA PHE A 33 -15.64 2.46 5.25
C PHE A 33 -16.58 3.54 5.76
N ILE A 34 -16.65 4.71 5.12
CA ILE A 34 -17.65 5.74 5.42
C ILE A 34 -19.06 5.20 5.18
N LEU A 35 -19.31 4.52 4.05
CA LEU A 35 -20.60 3.91 3.76
C LEU A 35 -21.00 2.87 4.81
N LEU A 36 -20.07 2.00 5.21
CA LEU A 36 -20.31 1.03 6.28
C LEU A 36 -20.60 1.69 7.62
N THR A 37 -19.92 2.80 7.93
CA THR A 37 -20.16 3.57 9.16
C THR A 37 -21.58 4.13 9.21
N LEU A 38 -22.20 4.41 8.06
CA LEU A 38 -23.59 4.90 7.98
C LEU A 38 -24.64 3.79 8.17
N VAL A 39 -24.28 2.51 8.05
CA VAL A 39 -25.22 1.38 8.14
C VAL A 39 -25.94 1.34 9.51
N PRO A 40 -25.25 1.41 10.67
CA PRO A 40 -25.91 1.42 11.97
C PRO A 40 -26.80 2.65 12.18
N PHE A 41 -26.48 3.80 11.58
CA PHE A 41 -27.35 4.99 11.63
C PHE A 41 -28.66 4.75 10.88
N GLY A 42 -28.59 4.14 9.70
CA GLY A 42 -29.79 3.72 8.95
C GLY A 42 -30.63 2.70 9.72
N LEU A 43 -29.98 1.70 10.33
CA LEU A 43 -30.66 0.72 11.18
C LEU A 43 -31.32 1.36 12.40
N TRP A 44 -30.63 2.30 13.06
CA TRP A 44 -31.20 3.06 14.18
C TRP A 44 -32.46 3.83 13.77
N PHE A 45 -32.43 4.48 12.60
CA PHE A 45 -33.60 5.17 12.05
C PHE A 45 -34.76 4.20 11.78
N LEU A 46 -34.50 3.04 11.17
CA LEU A 46 -35.54 2.03 10.91
C LEU A 46 -36.13 1.45 12.20
N ILE A 47 -35.29 1.07 13.16
CA ILE A 47 -35.72 0.52 14.46
C ILE A 47 -36.60 1.54 15.19
N ARG A 48 -36.23 2.82 15.17
CA ARG A 48 -37.02 3.89 15.80
C ARG A 48 -38.44 3.99 15.24
N ASN A 49 -38.61 3.82 13.93
CA ASN A 49 -39.90 3.99 13.26
C ASN A 49 -40.78 2.73 13.33
N ILE A 50 -40.19 1.53 13.25
CA ILE A 50 -40.94 0.28 13.12
C ILE A 50 -41.05 -0.46 14.47
N PHE A 51 -40.00 -0.43 15.29
CA PHE A 51 -39.92 -1.17 16.56
C PHE A 51 -39.47 -0.28 17.73
N PRO A 52 -40.23 0.79 18.07
CA PRO A 52 -39.81 1.76 19.07
C PRO A 52 -39.62 1.16 20.46
N HIS A 53 -40.32 0.06 20.78
CA HIS A 53 -40.20 -0.66 22.05
C HIS A 53 -38.80 -1.26 22.26
N LEU A 54 -38.03 -1.53 21.20
CA LEU A 54 -36.64 -1.99 21.32
C LEU A 54 -35.70 -0.89 21.84
N LEU A 55 -36.03 0.38 21.61
CA LEU A 55 -35.24 1.53 22.07
C LEU A 55 -35.60 1.98 23.50
N THR A 56 -36.70 1.50 24.05
CA THR A 56 -37.14 1.83 25.43
C THR A 56 -37.03 0.66 26.40
N GLY A 57 -36.80 -0.56 25.89
CA GLY A 57 -36.68 -1.75 26.73
C GLY A 57 -35.38 -1.75 27.55
N ALA A 58 -35.51 -2.03 28.84
CA ALA A 58 -34.38 -2.06 29.79
C ALA A 58 -33.30 -3.11 29.43
N ILE A 59 -33.67 -4.15 28.68
CA ILE A 59 -32.76 -5.21 28.23
C ILE A 59 -32.37 -5.02 26.74
N SER A 60 -33.32 -4.60 25.89
CA SER A 60 -33.10 -4.49 24.45
C SER A 60 -32.14 -3.34 24.08
N LEU A 61 -32.22 -2.21 24.77
CA LEU A 61 -31.34 -1.06 24.49
C LEU A 61 -29.87 -1.36 24.81
N PRO A 62 -29.50 -1.92 25.98
CA PRO A 62 -28.12 -2.32 26.24
C PRO A 62 -27.57 -3.33 25.23
N ILE A 63 -28.38 -4.32 24.81
CA ILE A 63 -27.98 -5.30 23.80
C ILE A 63 -27.72 -4.61 22.46
N LEU A 64 -28.60 -3.70 22.04
CA LEU A 64 -28.44 -2.95 20.78
C LEU A 64 -27.16 -2.11 20.80
N ILE A 65 -26.87 -1.42 21.91
CA ILE A 65 -25.64 -0.64 22.10
C ILE A 65 -24.42 -1.56 22.08
N MET A 66 -24.48 -2.72 22.74
CA MET A 66 -23.39 -3.69 22.75
C MET A 66 -23.07 -4.19 21.33
N VAL A 67 -24.10 -4.56 20.56
CA VAL A 67 -23.94 -5.02 19.17
C VAL A 67 -23.38 -3.90 18.28
N ALA A 68 -23.92 -2.68 18.39
CA ALA A 68 -23.41 -1.52 17.66
C ALA A 68 -21.94 -1.21 18.00
N SER A 69 -21.58 -1.33 19.28
CA SER A 69 -20.19 -1.12 19.74
C SER A 69 -19.23 -2.16 19.17
N ILE A 70 -19.61 -3.44 19.20
CA ILE A 70 -18.82 -4.53 18.59
C ILE A 70 -18.65 -4.30 17.09
N TYR A 71 -19.71 -3.88 16.41
CA TYR A 71 -19.67 -3.55 14.98
C TYR A 71 -18.67 -2.41 14.69
N TYR A 72 -18.77 -1.29 15.42
CA TYR A 72 -17.85 -0.16 15.22
C TYR A 72 -16.40 -0.50 15.56
N LEU A 73 -16.16 -1.27 16.63
CA LEU A 73 -14.82 -1.73 16.99
C LEU A 73 -14.23 -2.62 15.88
N SER A 74 -15.04 -3.52 15.33
CA SER A 74 -14.62 -4.38 14.22
C SER A 74 -14.32 -3.56 12.97
N LEU A 75 -15.20 -2.61 12.61
CA LEU A 75 -15.01 -1.71 11.48
C LEU A 75 -13.73 -0.88 11.63
N MET A 76 -13.48 -0.33 12.81
CA MET A 76 -12.28 0.43 13.12
C MET A 76 -11.02 -0.46 13.00
N LEU A 77 -11.07 -1.70 13.49
CA LEU A 77 -9.95 -2.63 13.38
C LEU A 77 -9.63 -2.94 11.91
N PHE A 78 -10.63 -3.27 11.09
CA PHE A 78 -10.43 -3.53 9.66
C PHE A 78 -9.91 -2.30 8.91
N PHE A 79 -10.44 -1.11 9.21
CA PHE A 79 -9.96 0.14 8.62
C PHE A 79 -8.48 0.37 8.96
N TYR A 80 -8.12 0.17 10.22
CA TYR A 80 -6.75 0.40 10.67
C TYR A 80 -5.77 -0.62 10.07
N THR A 81 -6.17 -1.88 9.91
CA THR A 81 -5.38 -2.88 9.19
C THR A 81 -5.13 -2.47 7.74
N ALA A 82 -6.18 -2.11 7.01
CA ALA A 82 -6.05 -1.65 5.62
C ALA A 82 -5.21 -0.37 5.50
N PHE A 83 -5.33 0.54 6.47
CA PHE A 83 -4.52 1.75 6.54
C PHE A 83 -3.05 1.44 6.80
N ILE A 84 -2.75 0.53 7.73
CA ILE A 84 -1.37 0.10 8.03
C ILE A 84 -0.74 -0.53 6.80
N GLU A 85 -1.43 -1.48 6.15
CA GLU A 85 -0.94 -2.12 4.93
C GLU A 85 -0.60 -1.07 3.87
N PHE A 86 -1.55 -0.16 3.59
CA PHE A 86 -1.33 0.93 2.63
C PHE A 86 -0.17 1.88 3.01
N TYR A 87 -0.03 2.21 4.30
CA TYR A 87 0.92 3.22 4.77
C TYR A 87 2.35 2.69 4.94
N LEU A 88 2.48 1.40 5.31
CA LEU A 88 3.76 0.75 5.55
C LEU A 88 4.38 0.13 4.29
N ASP A 89 3.60 -0.03 3.22
CA ASP A 89 4.13 -0.43 1.91
C ASP A 89 5.04 0.67 1.34
N ILE A 90 6.34 0.36 1.21
CA ILE A 90 7.36 1.30 0.78
C ILE A 90 8.34 0.61 -0.17
N HIS A 91 8.59 1.24 -1.31
CA HIS A 91 9.66 0.87 -2.23
C HIS A 91 10.86 1.82 -2.03
N ILE A 92 12.05 1.26 -1.89
CA ILE A 92 13.29 2.00 -1.66
C ILE A 92 14.25 1.67 -2.79
N ILE A 93 14.61 2.70 -3.55
CA ILE A 93 15.58 2.60 -4.64
C ILE A 93 16.91 3.14 -4.13
N THR A 94 17.93 2.29 -4.11
CA THR A 94 19.31 2.67 -3.79
C THR A 94 20.14 2.77 -5.06
N ASN A 95 21.45 3.00 -4.93
CA ASN A 95 22.40 2.99 -6.03
C ASN A 95 22.89 1.56 -6.42
N ASP A 96 22.54 0.54 -5.64
CA ASP A 96 23.00 -0.85 -5.83
C ASP A 96 21.82 -1.80 -6.08
N ARG A 97 20.71 -1.60 -5.37
CA ARG A 97 19.54 -2.48 -5.42
C ARG A 97 18.23 -1.73 -5.22
N LEU A 98 17.16 -2.40 -5.58
CA LEU A 98 15.79 -2.04 -5.24
C LEU A 98 15.33 -2.92 -4.08
N VAL A 99 14.82 -2.29 -3.03
CA VAL A 99 14.26 -2.96 -1.85
C VAL A 99 12.77 -2.66 -1.78
N ASP A 100 11.99 -3.72 -1.62
CA ASP A 100 10.57 -3.69 -1.47
C ASP A 100 10.17 -4.13 -0.07
N VAL A 101 9.39 -3.31 0.61
CA VAL A 101 8.85 -3.62 1.92
C VAL A 101 7.34 -3.66 1.79
N GLU A 102 6.80 -4.88 1.82
CA GLU A 102 5.37 -5.16 1.72
C GLU A 102 4.84 -5.66 3.07
N GLN A 103 3.76 -5.06 3.55
CA GLN A 103 3.07 -5.49 4.77
C GLN A 103 1.96 -6.48 4.40
N ILE A 104 2.16 -7.77 4.68
CA ILE A 104 1.18 -8.83 4.33
C ILE A 104 0.02 -8.88 5.33
N THR A 105 0.32 -8.71 6.62
CA THR A 105 -0.66 -8.64 7.72
C THR A 105 -0.12 -7.71 8.78
N LEU A 106 -0.89 -7.39 9.82
CA LEU A 106 -0.42 -6.56 10.96
C LEU A 106 0.91 -7.04 11.60
N PHE A 107 1.22 -8.33 11.52
CA PHE A 107 2.39 -8.92 12.17
C PHE A 107 3.36 -9.61 11.21
N ALA A 108 3.07 -9.58 9.91
CA ALA A 108 3.90 -10.19 8.89
C ALA A 108 4.28 -9.17 7.83
N ARG A 109 5.58 -9.05 7.57
CA ARG A 109 6.15 -8.22 6.50
C ARG A 109 7.01 -9.09 5.59
N ARG A 110 7.03 -8.76 4.31
CA ARG A 110 7.93 -9.33 3.31
C ARG A 110 8.89 -8.24 2.87
N ILE A 111 10.18 -8.56 2.92
CA ILE A 111 11.22 -7.71 2.36
C ILE A 111 11.79 -8.45 1.16
N SER A 112 11.66 -7.87 -0.02
CA SER A 112 12.21 -8.42 -1.26
C SER A 112 13.28 -7.48 -1.77
N GLU A 113 14.40 -8.03 -2.23
CA GLU A 113 15.52 -7.24 -2.74
C GLU A 113 15.90 -7.73 -4.14
N VAL A 114 16.22 -6.80 -5.02
CA VAL A 114 16.73 -7.09 -6.36
C VAL A 114 17.86 -6.13 -6.71
N ASP A 115 19.00 -6.67 -7.12
CA ASP A 115 20.13 -5.86 -7.56
C ASP A 115 19.80 -5.13 -8.86
N LEU A 116 20.20 -3.87 -8.98
CA LEU A 116 19.89 -3.04 -10.14
C LEU A 116 20.48 -3.60 -11.44
N TYR A 117 21.69 -4.15 -11.42
CA TYR A 117 22.29 -4.79 -12.60
C TYR A 117 21.50 -6.00 -13.13
N GLN A 118 20.65 -6.63 -12.30
CA GLN A 118 19.79 -7.76 -12.71
C GLN A 118 18.50 -7.30 -13.40
N ILE A 119 18.15 -6.01 -13.30
CA ILE A 119 16.97 -5.45 -13.95
C ILE A 119 17.24 -5.39 -15.46
N GLN A 120 16.37 -6.02 -16.25
CA GLN A 120 16.47 -6.02 -17.70
C GLN A 120 15.58 -4.96 -18.34
N ASP A 121 14.34 -4.88 -17.86
CA ASP A 121 13.36 -3.96 -18.39
C ASP A 121 12.37 -3.52 -17.31
N ALA A 122 11.75 -2.38 -17.53
CA ALA A 122 10.70 -1.83 -16.68
C ALA A 122 9.60 -1.24 -17.57
N SER A 123 8.35 -1.60 -17.27
CA SER A 123 7.15 -1.19 -18.00
C SER A 123 6.19 -0.43 -17.09
N SER A 124 5.81 0.78 -17.50
CA SER A 124 4.82 1.59 -16.78
C SER A 124 3.42 1.34 -17.34
N VAL A 125 2.48 0.94 -16.48
CA VAL A 125 1.10 0.60 -16.85
C VAL A 125 0.15 1.56 -16.13
N ILE A 126 -0.47 2.48 -16.88
CA ILE A 126 -1.51 3.39 -16.38
C ILE A 126 -2.85 2.92 -16.96
N LYS A 127 -3.80 2.55 -16.11
CA LYS A 127 -5.11 2.02 -16.53
C LYS A 127 -6.25 2.78 -15.86
N GLY A 128 -7.16 3.31 -16.69
CA GLY A 128 -8.41 3.95 -16.25
C GLY A 128 -8.32 5.47 -16.11
N PHE A 129 -9.50 6.11 -16.08
CA PHE A 129 -9.64 7.57 -16.09
C PHE A 129 -8.94 8.24 -14.89
N PHE A 130 -9.17 7.74 -13.68
CA PHE A 130 -8.57 8.31 -12.47
C PHE A 130 -7.04 8.16 -12.44
N ALA A 131 -6.52 7.03 -12.90
CA ALA A 131 -5.07 6.79 -12.99
C ALA A 131 -4.40 7.77 -13.95
N THR A 132 -5.03 8.04 -15.11
CA THR A 132 -4.54 9.05 -16.07
C THR A 132 -4.64 10.46 -15.51
N LEU A 133 -5.75 10.82 -14.87
CA LEU A 133 -5.98 12.16 -14.33
C LEU A 133 -5.00 12.51 -13.21
N PHE A 134 -4.79 11.57 -12.28
CA PHE A 134 -3.93 11.75 -11.11
C PHE A 134 -2.50 11.22 -11.33
N LYS A 135 -2.16 10.79 -12.55
CA LYS A 135 -0.83 10.34 -12.97
C LYS A 135 -0.21 9.26 -12.06
N TYR A 136 -1.03 8.32 -11.59
CA TYR A 136 -0.54 7.13 -10.89
C TYR A 136 -0.72 5.87 -11.76
N GLY A 137 0.04 4.83 -11.48
CA GLY A 137 -0.09 3.56 -12.17
C GLY A 137 0.86 2.51 -11.61
N ASN A 138 0.95 1.37 -12.28
CA ASN A 138 1.81 0.28 -11.85
C ASN A 138 3.13 0.34 -12.60
N LEU A 139 4.23 0.02 -11.91
CA LEU A 139 5.53 -0.18 -12.53
C LEU A 139 5.88 -1.67 -12.42
N GLU A 140 5.95 -2.33 -13.57
CA GLU A 140 6.27 -3.73 -13.66
C GLU A 140 7.74 -3.89 -14.07
N ILE A 141 8.53 -4.57 -13.23
CA ILE A 141 9.97 -4.72 -13.39
C ILE A 141 10.28 -6.17 -13.73
N GLN A 142 11.06 -6.37 -14.78
CA GLN A 142 11.49 -7.67 -15.26
C GLN A 142 12.99 -7.83 -15.02
N THR A 143 13.35 -8.94 -14.39
CA THR A 143 14.72 -9.27 -14.01
C THR A 143 15.28 -10.39 -14.87
N ALA A 144 16.60 -10.53 -14.89
CA ALA A 144 17.31 -11.49 -15.74
C ALA A 144 17.20 -12.96 -15.31
N GLY A 145 16.63 -13.23 -14.14
CA GLY A 145 16.52 -14.58 -13.58
C GLY A 145 15.10 -15.16 -13.66
N THR A 146 14.92 -16.36 -13.11
CA THR A 146 13.62 -17.02 -12.91
C THR A 146 12.78 -16.37 -11.79
N VAL A 147 13.19 -15.19 -11.32
CA VAL A 147 12.54 -14.48 -10.22
C VAL A 147 11.17 -13.99 -10.72
N PRO A 148 10.10 -14.11 -9.92
CA PRO A 148 8.80 -13.59 -10.29
C PRO A 148 8.87 -12.10 -10.64
N LYS A 149 8.01 -11.69 -11.57
CA LYS A 149 7.86 -10.30 -11.99
C LYS A 149 7.63 -9.42 -10.77
N PHE A 150 8.46 -8.40 -10.62
CA PHE A 150 8.37 -7.47 -9.51
C PHE A 150 7.41 -6.34 -9.88
N ILE A 151 6.44 -6.01 -9.02
CA ILE A 151 5.37 -5.06 -9.36
C ILE A 151 5.28 -4.00 -8.25
N MET A 152 5.56 -2.75 -8.59
CA MET A 152 5.20 -1.62 -7.74
C MET A 152 3.80 -1.15 -8.10
N GLU A 153 2.87 -1.29 -7.19
CA GLU A 153 1.48 -0.94 -7.44
C GLU A 153 1.22 0.54 -7.15
N ASN A 154 0.43 1.18 -8.01
CA ASN A 154 -0.13 2.52 -7.77
C ASN A 154 0.90 3.60 -7.41
N VAL A 155 2.08 3.55 -8.03
CA VAL A 155 3.14 4.54 -7.82
C VAL A 155 2.81 5.88 -8.48
N PRO A 156 3.19 7.01 -7.87
CA PRO A 156 3.10 8.33 -8.49
C PRO A 156 4.07 8.42 -9.67
N HIS A 157 3.62 9.03 -10.77
CA HIS A 157 4.45 9.30 -11.96
C HIS A 157 5.23 8.06 -12.46
N PRO A 158 4.55 6.93 -12.80
CA PRO A 158 5.21 5.67 -13.11
C PRO A 158 6.16 5.75 -14.32
N HIS A 159 5.89 6.65 -15.28
CA HIS A 159 6.76 6.85 -16.44
C HIS A 159 8.10 7.49 -16.08
N GLU A 160 8.10 8.52 -15.24
CA GLU A 160 9.32 9.18 -14.76
C GLU A 160 10.13 8.22 -13.88
N LEU A 161 9.45 7.46 -13.03
CA LEU A 161 10.08 6.47 -12.17
C LEU A 161 10.72 5.34 -13.00
N ARG A 162 10.04 4.85 -14.03
CA ARG A 162 10.56 3.85 -14.98
C ARG A 162 11.87 4.30 -15.60
N GLN A 163 11.90 5.53 -16.13
CA GLN A 163 13.10 6.06 -16.77
C GLN A 163 14.25 6.17 -15.77
N ARG A 164 14.00 6.74 -14.59
CA ARG A 164 15.01 6.85 -13.53
C ARG A 164 15.56 5.50 -13.08
N LEU A 165 14.70 4.49 -12.99
CA LEU A 165 15.10 3.13 -12.60
C LEU A 165 15.98 2.46 -13.67
N LEU A 166 15.64 2.63 -14.96
CA LEU A 166 16.45 2.11 -16.06
C LEU A 166 17.81 2.82 -16.15
N ASP A 167 17.86 4.13 -15.91
CA ASP A 167 19.11 4.90 -15.89
C ASP A 167 20.04 4.41 -14.76
N LEU A 168 19.49 4.20 -13.55
CA LEU A 168 20.24 3.65 -12.42
C LEU A 168 20.72 2.22 -12.69
N ALA A 169 19.88 1.37 -13.29
CA ALA A 169 20.28 0.01 -13.67
C ALA A 169 21.41 0.00 -14.72
N ALA A 170 21.39 0.94 -15.66
CA ALA A 170 22.45 1.08 -16.65
C ALA A 170 23.77 1.58 -16.05
N GLU A 171 23.70 2.50 -15.08
CA GLU A 171 24.86 2.99 -14.34
C GLU A 171 25.51 1.88 -13.51
N ASP A 172 24.72 1.15 -12.73
CA ASP A 172 25.18 0.04 -11.91
C ASP A 172 25.82 -1.09 -12.74
N LYS A 173 25.23 -1.41 -13.90
CA LYS A 173 25.80 -2.38 -14.85
C LYS A 173 27.16 -1.96 -15.40
N ARG A 174 27.38 -0.65 -15.60
CA ARG A 174 28.70 -0.13 -16.02
C ARG A 174 29.73 -0.24 -14.90
N HIS A 175 29.35 0.06 -13.66
CA HIS A 175 30.22 -0.10 -12.49
C HIS A 175 30.66 -1.56 -12.33
N HIS A 176 29.72 -2.49 -12.40
CA HIS A 176 30.01 -3.93 -12.31
C HIS A 176 30.86 -4.46 -13.48
N ARG A 177 30.72 -3.88 -14.68
CA ARG A 177 31.55 -4.25 -15.84
C ARG A 177 32.98 -3.69 -15.77
N ASN A 178 33.15 -2.50 -15.23
CA ASN A 178 34.45 -1.81 -15.14
C ASN A 178 35.24 -2.15 -13.86
N GLY A 179 34.60 -2.80 -12.88
CA GLY A 179 35.21 -3.26 -11.62
C GLY A 179 35.79 -4.69 -11.67
N LYS A 180 35.94 -5.28 -12.87
CA LYS A 180 36.76 -6.48 -13.12
C LYS A 180 38.07 -6.05 -13.78
#